data_AF-A0ABD2VI14-F1
#
_entry.id   AF-A0ABD2VI14-F1
#
_cell.length_a   1.000
_cell.length_b   1.000
_cell.length_c   1.000
_cell.angle_alpha   90.00
_cell.angle_beta   90.00
_cell.angle_gamma   90.00
#
_symmetry.space_group_name_H-M   'P 1'
#
loop_
_entity.id
_entity.type
_entity.pdbx_description
1 polymer ?
#
loop_
_entity_poly.entity_id
_entity_poly.type
_entity_poly.pdbx_seq_one_letter_code
_entity_poly.pdbx_strand_id
1 'polypeptide(L)'
;MKDGRIFEWKVEEDDRLCTLQDVFENVSQSVGFNIEFKFDDKRNYKDEELVRVIRAALQVVFKYTKGRRIMFSSFQPDAAQLIRKEQTAYPVFFLTNGGSEIYPDIRRNSLDEAIKLCLEGGLQGIVSEVKAILRNPRMIAKIKESNLSLMTYGQLNNEKEVVYLQYMMGVDGVIVDFVEQITSAVAQFSKQVHHDGKEHLLLLEKRLLSEQRITPCSEDEISYFRNLVPELIHS
;
A
#
# COMPACT_ATOMS: atom_id res chain seq x y z
N MET A 1 19.89 -0.07 20.44
CA MET A 1 19.41 -1.37 20.97
C MET A 1 18.06 -1.12 21.64
N LYS A 2 16.99 -1.86 21.28
CA LYS A 2 15.75 -1.87 22.06
C LYS A 2 15.95 -2.79 23.27
N ASP A 3 15.57 -2.35 24.46
CA ASP A 3 15.97 -2.94 25.75
C ASP A 3 15.28 -4.27 26.12
N GLY A 4 14.51 -4.87 25.21
CA GLY A 4 13.84 -6.15 25.42
C GLY A 4 12.72 -6.14 26.47
N ARG A 5 12.33 -4.98 27.02
CA ARG A 5 11.24 -4.90 28.00
C ARG A 5 9.90 -5.23 27.33
N ILE A 6 9.36 -6.38 27.69
CA ILE A 6 7.98 -6.75 27.39
C ILE A 6 7.09 -5.97 28.36
N PHE A 7 6.33 -5.01 27.82
CA PHE A 7 5.29 -4.33 28.58
C PHE A 7 4.01 -5.17 28.48
N GLU A 8 3.46 -5.53 29.64
CA GLU A 8 2.14 -6.15 29.73
C GLU A 8 1.09 -5.13 29.29
N TRP A 9 0.38 -5.44 28.20
CA TRP A 9 -0.61 -4.52 27.62
C TRP A 9 -1.82 -4.44 28.56
N LYS A 10 -1.88 -3.35 29.35
CA LYS A 10 -2.94 -3.10 30.33
C LYS A 10 -3.78 -1.91 29.89
N VAL A 11 -5.01 -2.21 29.48
CA VAL A 11 -6.11 -1.26 29.36
C VAL A 11 -7.06 -1.47 30.53
N GLU A 12 -7.67 -0.40 31.02
CA GLU A 12 -8.63 -0.47 32.13
C GLU A 12 -10.01 -1.00 31.66
N GLU A 13 -10.35 -0.75 30.40
CA GLU A 13 -11.54 -1.25 29.72
C GLU A 13 -11.20 -1.51 28.24
N ASP A 14 -11.50 -2.70 27.72
CA ASP A 14 -11.42 -2.98 26.28
C ASP A 14 -12.70 -2.46 25.61
N ASP A 15 -12.57 -1.61 24.59
CA ASP A 15 -13.71 -1.21 23.77
C ASP A 15 -14.18 -2.38 22.89
N ARG A 16 -15.46 -2.41 22.55
CA ARG A 16 -16.04 -3.47 21.71
C ARG A 16 -15.47 -3.41 20.30
N LEU A 17 -15.21 -4.57 19.71
CA LEU A 17 -14.96 -4.68 18.28
C LEU A 17 -16.18 -4.15 17.51
N CYS A 18 -15.96 -3.18 16.63
CA CYS A 18 -16.99 -2.63 15.77
C CYS A 18 -17.36 -3.60 14.63
N THR A 19 -18.61 -3.58 14.20
CA THR A 19 -19.02 -4.27 12.96
C THR A 19 -18.78 -3.36 11.75
N LEU A 20 -18.73 -3.95 10.55
CA LEU A 20 -18.68 -3.18 9.31
C LEU A 20 -19.89 -2.24 9.15
N GLN A 21 -21.05 -2.60 9.71
CA GLN A 21 -22.22 -1.71 9.76
C GLN A 21 -21.96 -0.49 10.68
N ASP A 22 -21.47 -0.70 11.91
CA ASP A 22 -21.14 0.41 12.83
C ASP A 22 -20.23 1.43 12.15
N VAL A 23 -19.22 0.96 11.39
CA VAL A 23 -18.28 1.82 10.65
C VAL A 23 -18.98 2.64 9.56
N PHE A 24 -19.90 2.05 8.78
CA PHE A 24 -20.67 2.81 7.78
C PHE A 24 -21.65 3.83 8.39
N GLU A 25 -22.20 3.54 9.58
CA GLU A 25 -23.21 4.36 10.24
C GLU A 25 -22.59 5.51 11.04
N ASN A 26 -21.40 5.33 11.63
CA ASN A 26 -20.77 6.32 12.51
C ASN A 26 -19.68 7.18 11.83
N VAL A 27 -19.00 6.69 10.78
CA VAL A 27 -17.99 7.49 10.07
C VAL A 27 -18.65 8.40 9.02
N SER A 28 -18.28 9.68 9.00
CA SER A 28 -18.77 10.69 8.03
C SER A 28 -18.84 10.17 6.60
N GLN A 29 -19.95 10.45 5.90
CA GLN A 29 -20.22 10.00 4.53
C GLN A 29 -19.23 10.57 3.48
N SER A 30 -18.52 11.65 3.79
CA SER A 30 -17.46 12.21 2.91
C SER A 30 -16.20 11.35 2.85
N VAL A 31 -15.96 10.51 3.86
CA VAL A 31 -14.79 9.63 3.98
C VAL A 31 -15.05 8.32 3.23
N GLY A 32 -14.19 8.02 2.25
CA GLY A 32 -14.20 6.73 1.55
C GLY A 32 -13.50 5.62 2.34
N PHE A 33 -13.73 4.36 1.98
CA PHE A 33 -13.13 3.20 2.65
C PHE A 33 -12.25 2.36 1.72
N ASN A 34 -11.08 1.96 2.23
CA ASN A 34 -10.35 0.79 1.75
C ASN A 34 -10.74 -0.38 2.68
N ILE A 35 -11.40 -1.41 2.12
CA ILE A 35 -11.87 -2.57 2.87
C ILE A 35 -11.00 -3.77 2.49
N GLU A 36 -10.10 -4.13 3.40
CA GLU A 36 -9.25 -5.31 3.27
C GLU A 36 -10.00 -6.57 3.73
N PHE A 37 -10.05 -7.60 2.89
CA PHE A 37 -10.46 -8.95 3.28
C PHE A 37 -9.24 -9.74 3.78
N LYS A 38 -9.28 -10.12 5.06
CA LYS A 38 -8.25 -10.97 5.69
C LYS A 38 -8.73 -12.40 5.83
N PHE A 39 -7.87 -13.34 5.44
CA PHE A 39 -8.03 -14.78 5.57
C PHE A 39 -6.80 -15.35 6.27
N ASP A 40 -6.92 -16.52 6.91
CA ASP A 40 -5.80 -17.16 7.60
C ASP A 40 -4.86 -17.85 6.60
N ASP A 41 -3.65 -17.32 6.43
CA ASP A 41 -2.61 -17.86 5.55
C ASP A 41 -2.21 -19.31 5.86
N LYS A 42 -2.52 -19.82 7.07
CA LYS A 42 -2.25 -21.22 7.44
C LYS A 42 -3.37 -22.18 7.02
N ARG A 43 -4.47 -21.66 6.47
CA ARG A 43 -5.66 -22.44 6.11
C ARG A 43 -5.87 -22.48 4.61
N ASN A 44 -5.99 -23.70 4.08
CA ASN A 44 -6.49 -23.92 2.73
C ASN A 44 -8.01 -23.77 2.72
N TYR A 45 -8.50 -22.61 2.27
CA TYR A 45 -9.92 -22.35 2.02
C TYR A 45 -10.34 -22.91 0.66
N LYS A 46 -11.58 -23.38 0.56
CA LYS A 46 -12.22 -23.60 -0.75
C LYS A 46 -12.92 -22.33 -1.24
N ASP A 47 -13.08 -22.20 -2.56
CA ASP A 47 -13.80 -21.10 -3.19
C ASP A 47 -15.18 -20.84 -2.57
N GLU A 48 -15.95 -21.89 -2.23
CA GLU A 48 -17.28 -21.72 -1.63
C GLU A 48 -17.21 -21.08 -0.23
N GLU A 49 -16.13 -21.32 0.51
CA GLU A 49 -15.91 -20.73 1.84
C GLU A 49 -15.53 -19.25 1.73
N LEU A 50 -14.63 -18.92 0.80
CA LEU A 50 -14.23 -17.55 0.49
C LEU A 50 -15.44 -16.75 0.01
N VAL A 51 -16.18 -17.27 -0.97
CA VAL A 51 -17.39 -16.64 -1.52
C VAL A 51 -18.45 -16.42 -0.43
N ARG A 52 -18.62 -17.35 0.53
CA ARG A 52 -19.56 -17.16 1.65
C ARG A 52 -19.20 -15.96 2.52
N VAL A 53 -17.91 -15.77 2.84
CA VAL A 53 -17.42 -14.63 3.62
C VAL A 53 -17.51 -13.32 2.81
N ILE A 54 -17.08 -13.36 1.55
CA ILE A 54 -17.12 -12.22 0.62
C ILE A 54 -18.56 -11.71 0.47
N ARG A 55 -19.52 -12.60 0.16
CA ARG A 55 -20.94 -12.23 0.01
C ARG A 55 -21.53 -11.63 1.28
N ALA A 56 -21.19 -12.14 2.46
CA ALA A 56 -21.69 -11.59 3.72
C ALA A 56 -21.22 -10.14 3.94
N ALA A 57 -19.94 -9.84 3.68
CA ALA A 57 -19.43 -8.47 3.77
C ALA A 57 -20.02 -7.56 2.67
N LEU A 58 -20.11 -8.05 1.42
CA LEU A 58 -20.69 -7.29 0.29
C LEU A 58 -22.16 -6.92 0.54
N GLN A 59 -22.95 -7.79 1.17
CA GLN A 59 -24.34 -7.46 1.56
C GLN A 59 -24.40 -6.26 2.51
N VAL A 60 -23.49 -6.18 3.50
CA VAL A 60 -23.39 -5.02 4.38
C VAL A 60 -22.94 -3.79 3.60
N VAL A 61 -21.89 -3.91 2.77
CA VAL A 61 -21.40 -2.79 1.94
C VAL A 61 -22.51 -2.20 1.07
N PHE A 62 -23.20 -3.01 0.26
CA PHE A 62 -24.23 -2.50 -0.64
C PHE A 62 -25.45 -1.92 0.08
N LYS A 63 -25.77 -2.43 1.28
CA LYS A 63 -26.87 -1.90 2.10
C LYS A 63 -26.53 -0.56 2.77
N TYR A 64 -25.29 -0.35 3.19
CA TYR A 64 -24.91 0.79 4.03
C TYR A 64 -23.97 1.82 3.38
N THR A 65 -23.43 1.56 2.19
CA THR A 65 -22.51 2.45 1.46
C THR A 65 -23.06 3.86 1.23
N LYS A 66 -24.35 4.02 0.88
CA LYS A 66 -24.99 5.32 0.59
C LYS A 66 -24.19 6.19 -0.40
N GLY A 67 -23.63 5.56 -1.45
CA GLY A 67 -22.84 6.24 -2.49
C GLY A 67 -21.40 6.59 -2.08
N ARG A 68 -20.90 6.10 -0.94
CA ARG A 68 -19.53 6.28 -0.48
C ARG A 68 -18.54 5.66 -1.48
N ARG A 69 -17.37 6.31 -1.63
CA ARG A 69 -16.24 5.75 -2.39
C ARG A 69 -15.66 4.56 -1.63
N ILE A 70 -15.54 3.41 -2.29
CA ILE A 70 -15.02 2.17 -1.70
C ILE A 70 -14.01 1.56 -2.66
N MET A 71 -12.95 0.97 -2.12
CA MET A 71 -12.11 -0.02 -2.79
C MET A 71 -12.01 -1.27 -1.92
N PHE A 72 -11.81 -2.42 -2.56
CA PHE A 72 -11.54 -3.68 -1.87
C PHE A 72 -10.09 -4.12 -2.07
N SER A 73 -9.52 -4.79 -1.09
CA SER A 73 -8.17 -5.36 -1.17
C SER A 73 -8.05 -6.71 -0.46
N SER A 74 -7.05 -7.52 -0.82
CA SER A 74 -6.74 -8.81 -0.19
C SER A 74 -5.30 -9.22 -0.48
N PHE A 75 -4.59 -9.78 0.50
CA PHE A 75 -3.30 -10.47 0.31
C PHE A 75 -3.46 -11.89 -0.24
N GLN A 76 -4.63 -12.52 -0.05
CA GLN A 76 -4.91 -13.84 -0.57
C GLN A 76 -5.30 -13.73 -2.06
N PRO A 77 -4.56 -14.39 -2.97
CA PRO A 77 -4.81 -14.38 -4.41
C PRO A 77 -6.24 -14.72 -4.82
N ASP A 78 -6.76 -15.85 -4.34
CA ASP A 78 -8.04 -16.38 -4.80
C ASP A 78 -9.20 -15.51 -4.32
N ALA A 79 -9.14 -15.01 -3.07
CA ALA A 79 -10.12 -14.04 -2.59
C ALA A 79 -10.08 -12.73 -3.39
N ALA A 80 -8.91 -12.20 -3.76
CA ALA A 80 -8.82 -10.99 -4.57
C ALA A 80 -9.54 -11.15 -5.93
N GLN A 81 -9.35 -12.30 -6.59
CA GLN A 81 -10.06 -12.63 -7.82
C GLN A 81 -11.56 -12.90 -7.60
N LEU A 82 -11.93 -13.59 -6.51
CA LEU A 82 -13.33 -13.88 -6.18
C LEU A 82 -14.12 -12.62 -5.81
N ILE A 83 -13.54 -11.65 -5.09
CA ILE A 83 -14.18 -10.34 -4.84
C ILE A 83 -14.49 -9.64 -6.16
N ARG A 84 -13.61 -9.73 -7.17
CA ARG A 84 -13.86 -9.14 -8.49
C ARG A 84 -14.88 -9.91 -9.34
N LYS A 85 -15.03 -11.22 -9.13
CA LYS A 85 -16.10 -12.04 -9.74
C LYS A 85 -17.47 -11.79 -9.10
N GLU A 86 -17.50 -11.60 -7.78
CA GLU A 86 -18.73 -11.40 -6.99
C GLU A 86 -19.29 -9.97 -7.09
N GLN A 87 -18.47 -8.97 -7.46
CA GLN A 87 -18.97 -7.63 -7.74
C GLN A 87 -18.11 -6.85 -8.74
N THR A 88 -18.75 -5.93 -9.47
CA THR A 88 -18.09 -5.06 -10.46
C THR A 88 -18.18 -3.56 -10.13
N ALA A 89 -18.96 -3.17 -9.12
CA ALA A 89 -19.29 -1.78 -8.78
C ALA A 89 -18.12 -0.99 -8.15
N TYR A 90 -17.21 -1.67 -7.47
CA TYR A 90 -16.06 -1.09 -6.79
C TYR A 90 -14.74 -1.72 -7.29
N PRO A 91 -13.65 -0.93 -7.36
CA PRO A 91 -12.35 -1.44 -7.74
C PRO A 91 -11.81 -2.42 -6.71
N VAL A 92 -11.12 -3.46 -7.18
CA VAL A 92 -10.44 -4.45 -6.37
C VAL A 92 -8.94 -4.36 -6.63
N PHE A 93 -8.14 -4.35 -5.57
CA PHE A 93 -6.69 -4.30 -5.62
C PHE A 93 -6.09 -5.56 -4.98
N PHE A 94 -4.94 -6.00 -5.47
CA PHE A 94 -4.16 -7.06 -4.82
C PHE A 94 -3.12 -6.45 -3.88
N LEU A 95 -3.08 -6.93 -2.62
CA LEU A 95 -2.04 -6.55 -1.66
C LEU A 95 -0.83 -7.48 -1.81
N THR A 96 0.37 -6.90 -1.84
CA THR A 96 1.61 -7.67 -2.00
C THR A 96 2.78 -7.09 -1.20
N ASN A 97 3.58 -7.97 -0.60
CA ASN A 97 4.88 -7.61 -0.05
C ASN A 97 5.95 -7.46 -1.16
N GLY A 98 5.63 -7.73 -2.43
CA GLY A 98 6.50 -7.49 -3.58
C GLY A 98 7.85 -8.24 -3.55
N GLY A 99 7.92 -9.35 -2.82
CA GLY A 99 9.15 -10.11 -2.57
C GLY A 99 9.93 -9.71 -1.32
N SER A 100 9.45 -8.74 -0.52
CA SER A 100 9.99 -8.47 0.83
C SER A 100 9.72 -9.60 1.83
N GLU A 101 8.73 -10.45 1.56
CA GLU A 101 8.41 -11.67 2.31
C GLU A 101 8.12 -12.79 1.30
N ILE A 102 8.45 -14.04 1.64
CA ILE A 102 8.29 -15.21 0.78
C ILE A 102 7.24 -16.14 1.36
N TYR A 103 6.17 -16.37 0.60
CA TYR A 103 5.06 -17.25 0.94
C TYR A 103 5.12 -18.57 0.17
N PRO A 104 4.43 -19.63 0.66
CA PRO A 104 4.24 -20.87 -0.10
C PRO A 104 3.50 -20.65 -1.44
N ASP A 105 2.58 -19.69 -1.49
CA ASP A 105 1.93 -19.29 -2.74
C ASP A 105 2.81 -18.30 -3.52
N ILE A 106 3.38 -18.79 -4.62
CA ILE A 106 4.29 -18.03 -5.49
C ILE A 106 3.67 -16.74 -6.03
N ARG A 107 2.32 -16.66 -6.14
CA ARG A 107 1.60 -15.50 -6.67
C ARG A 107 1.79 -14.23 -5.82
N ARG A 108 2.22 -14.38 -4.56
CA ARG A 108 2.48 -13.28 -3.61
C ARG A 108 3.92 -12.79 -3.59
N ASN A 109 4.85 -13.49 -4.25
CA ASN A 109 6.29 -13.37 -3.98
C ASN A 109 7.02 -12.35 -4.87
N SER A 110 6.33 -11.65 -5.77
CA SER A 110 6.93 -10.59 -6.58
C SER A 110 5.91 -9.57 -7.08
N LEU A 111 6.40 -8.42 -7.54
CA LEU A 111 5.59 -7.42 -8.24
C LEU A 111 5.14 -7.92 -9.63
N ASP A 112 5.91 -8.80 -10.27
CA ASP A 112 5.54 -9.41 -11.56
C ASP A 112 4.36 -10.38 -11.44
N GLU A 113 4.35 -11.24 -10.43
CA GLU A 113 3.21 -12.13 -10.17
C GLU A 113 1.98 -11.33 -9.70
N ALA A 114 2.17 -10.22 -8.97
CA ALA A 114 1.09 -9.30 -8.63
C ALA A 114 0.46 -8.64 -9.87
N ILE A 115 1.25 -8.18 -10.85
CA ILE A 115 0.75 -7.68 -12.14
C ILE A 115 -0.06 -8.77 -12.84
N LYS A 116 0.54 -9.96 -13.00
CA LYS A 116 -0.08 -11.09 -13.70
C LYS A 116 -1.42 -11.48 -13.08
N LEU A 117 -1.48 -11.63 -11.75
CA LEU A 117 -2.70 -11.92 -11.01
C LEU A 117 -3.78 -10.86 -11.23
N CYS A 118 -3.40 -9.59 -11.22
CA CYS A 118 -4.33 -8.49 -11.46
C CYS A 118 -4.91 -8.51 -12.87
N LEU A 119 -4.08 -8.77 -13.88
CA LEU A 119 -4.51 -8.89 -15.27
C LEU A 119 -5.41 -10.13 -15.49
N GLU A 120 -5.02 -11.29 -14.96
CA GLU A 120 -5.80 -12.54 -15.07
C GLU A 120 -7.17 -12.45 -14.36
N GLY A 121 -7.24 -11.76 -13.22
CA GLY A 121 -8.48 -11.58 -12.46
C GLY A 121 -9.31 -10.35 -12.83
N GLY A 122 -8.84 -9.47 -13.73
CA GLY A 122 -9.49 -8.21 -14.07
C GLY A 122 -9.58 -7.21 -12.90
N LEU A 123 -8.56 -7.18 -12.04
CA LEU A 123 -8.42 -6.25 -10.92
C LEU A 123 -7.94 -4.87 -11.41
N GLN A 124 -8.12 -3.83 -10.59
CA GLN A 124 -7.90 -2.43 -10.96
C GLN A 124 -6.53 -1.90 -10.53
N GLY A 125 -5.81 -2.60 -9.65
CA GLY A 125 -4.49 -2.16 -9.23
C GLY A 125 -3.80 -3.06 -8.20
N ILE A 126 -2.65 -2.58 -7.73
CA ILE A 126 -1.78 -3.24 -6.75
C ILE A 126 -1.59 -2.28 -5.57
N VAL A 127 -1.60 -2.83 -4.35
CA VAL A 127 -1.18 -2.14 -3.12
C VAL A 127 0.09 -2.83 -2.61
N SER A 128 1.25 -2.23 -2.85
CA SER A 128 2.56 -2.85 -2.56
C SER A 128 3.17 -2.36 -1.24
N GLU A 129 3.93 -3.21 -0.56
CA GLU A 129 4.85 -2.74 0.47
C GLU A 129 5.88 -1.80 -0.17
N VAL A 130 6.14 -0.66 0.47
CA VAL A 130 6.91 0.46 -0.08
C VAL A 130 8.39 0.10 -0.31
N LYS A 131 9.01 -0.74 0.53
CA LYS A 131 10.41 -1.19 0.29
C LYS A 131 10.52 -1.97 -1.01
N ALA A 132 9.50 -2.72 -1.44
CA ALA A 132 9.55 -3.43 -2.73
C ALA A 132 9.59 -2.47 -3.92
N ILE A 133 8.81 -1.38 -3.87
CA ILE A 133 8.82 -0.32 -4.88
C ILE A 133 10.14 0.47 -4.86
N LEU A 134 10.64 0.85 -3.69
CA LEU A 134 11.92 1.57 -3.56
C LEU A 134 13.13 0.73 -3.96
N ARG A 135 13.10 -0.60 -3.77
CA ARG A 135 14.14 -1.53 -4.24
C ARG A 135 14.13 -1.74 -5.76
N ASN A 136 12.98 -1.59 -6.42
CA ASN A 136 12.87 -1.70 -7.87
C ASN A 136 11.94 -0.63 -8.50
N PRO A 137 12.40 0.64 -8.56
CA PRO A 137 11.68 1.76 -9.16
C PRO A 137 11.08 1.50 -10.55
N ARG A 138 11.76 0.67 -11.35
CA ARG A 138 11.35 0.34 -12.74
C ARG A 138 10.01 -0.40 -12.79
N MET A 139 9.59 -1.05 -11.71
CA MET A 139 8.29 -1.70 -11.62
C MET A 139 7.13 -0.71 -11.63
N ILE A 140 7.32 0.54 -11.20
CA ILE A 140 6.25 1.55 -11.24
C ILE A 140 5.84 1.77 -12.70
N ALA A 141 6.79 2.06 -13.60
CA ALA A 141 6.52 2.21 -15.03
C ALA A 141 5.80 0.98 -15.60
N LYS A 142 6.29 -0.23 -15.33
CA LYS A 142 5.68 -1.48 -15.80
C LYS A 142 4.24 -1.69 -15.31
N ILE A 143 3.93 -1.36 -14.05
CA ILE A 143 2.58 -1.44 -13.48
C ILE A 143 1.65 -0.45 -14.19
N LYS A 144 2.11 0.79 -14.42
CA LYS A 144 1.34 1.83 -15.10
C LYS A 144 1.12 1.55 -16.59
N GLU A 145 2.12 1.03 -17.29
CA GLU A 145 2.03 0.53 -18.67
C GLU A 145 1.04 -0.64 -18.80
N SER A 146 0.85 -1.42 -17.73
CA SER A 146 -0.15 -2.49 -17.64
C SER A 146 -1.58 -1.96 -17.36
N ASN A 147 -1.79 -0.63 -17.36
CA ASN A 147 -3.04 0.05 -16.98
C ASN A 147 -3.55 -0.28 -15.56
N LEU A 148 -2.63 -0.64 -14.65
CA LEU A 148 -2.95 -0.88 -13.25
C LEU A 148 -2.64 0.38 -12.42
N SER A 149 -3.52 0.68 -11.46
CA SER A 149 -3.20 1.67 -10.43
C SER A 149 -2.22 1.09 -9.41
N LEU A 150 -1.32 1.93 -8.89
CA LEU A 150 -0.34 1.54 -7.86
C LEU A 150 -0.53 2.40 -6.62
N MET A 151 -0.82 1.76 -5.50
CA MET A 151 -0.71 2.35 -4.17
C MET A 151 0.35 1.62 -3.35
N THR A 152 0.78 2.23 -2.25
CA THR A 152 1.72 1.57 -1.32
C THR A 152 1.27 1.59 0.13
N TYR A 153 1.85 0.72 0.95
CA TYR A 153 1.80 0.73 2.41
C TYR A 153 3.19 0.44 3.00
N GLY A 154 3.33 0.57 4.31
CA GLY A 154 4.55 0.21 5.04
C GLY A 154 5.18 1.41 5.74
N GLN A 155 6.10 1.15 6.65
CA GLN A 155 6.56 2.15 7.62
C GLN A 155 7.17 3.42 7.00
N LEU A 156 7.82 3.30 5.83
CA LEU A 156 8.41 4.45 5.14
C LEU A 156 7.36 5.40 4.53
N ASN A 157 6.08 5.01 4.44
CA ASN A 157 5.02 5.93 4.04
C ASN A 157 4.66 6.98 5.11
N ASN A 158 5.20 6.85 6.33
CA ASN A 158 5.11 7.88 7.37
C ASN A 158 6.18 8.99 7.21
N GLU A 159 7.14 8.81 6.28
CA GLU A 159 8.18 9.80 5.97
C GLU A 159 7.76 10.66 4.77
N LYS A 160 7.53 11.96 5.01
CA LYS A 160 7.02 12.90 3.98
C LYS A 160 7.93 13.00 2.75
N GLU A 161 9.25 12.91 2.90
CA GLU A 161 10.22 12.89 1.81
C GLU A 161 10.06 11.63 0.93
N VAL A 162 9.76 10.47 1.54
CA VAL A 162 9.51 9.21 0.81
C VAL A 162 8.15 9.25 0.11
N VAL A 163 7.13 9.86 0.71
CA VAL A 163 5.83 10.08 0.06
C VAL A 163 5.95 11.06 -1.12
N TYR A 164 6.76 12.12 -0.99
CA TYR A 164 7.06 13.04 -2.10
C TYR A 164 7.75 12.33 -3.26
N LEU A 165 8.77 11.50 -2.97
CA LEU A 165 9.45 10.70 -3.97
C LEU A 165 8.48 9.76 -4.71
N GLN A 166 7.64 9.03 -3.98
CA GLN A 166 6.62 8.15 -4.56
C GLN A 166 5.62 8.90 -5.47
N TYR A 167 5.16 10.07 -5.03
CA TYR A 167 4.31 10.95 -5.83
C TYR A 167 5.00 11.37 -7.15
N MET A 168 6.26 11.81 -7.08
CA MET A 168 7.06 12.19 -8.27
C MET A 168 7.31 11.01 -9.22
N MET A 169 7.35 9.77 -8.71
CA MET A 169 7.51 8.56 -9.51
C MET A 169 6.19 8.03 -10.11
N GLY A 170 5.03 8.62 -9.76
CA GLY A 170 3.72 8.24 -10.29
C GLY A 170 2.96 7.17 -9.50
N VAL A 171 3.26 7.00 -8.21
CA VAL A 171 2.39 6.23 -7.28
C VAL A 171 1.09 7.01 -7.04
N ASP A 172 -0.06 6.34 -7.16
CA ASP A 172 -1.40 6.96 -7.11
C ASP A 172 -1.88 7.28 -5.69
N GLY A 173 -1.33 6.62 -4.67
CA GLY A 173 -1.72 6.84 -3.29
C GLY A 173 -0.87 6.06 -2.28
N VAL A 174 -0.87 6.54 -1.04
CA VAL A 174 -0.14 5.94 0.08
C VAL A 174 -1.11 5.63 1.22
N ILE A 175 -0.94 4.46 1.84
CA ILE A 175 -1.52 4.09 3.13
C ILE A 175 -0.48 4.46 4.18
N VAL A 176 -0.92 5.19 5.21
CA VAL A 176 -0.08 5.84 6.23
C VAL A 176 -0.70 5.66 7.61
N ASP A 177 0.13 5.69 8.65
CA ASP A 177 -0.31 5.78 10.04
C ASP A 177 -0.50 7.25 10.45
N PHE A 178 0.42 8.14 10.03
CA PHE A 178 0.42 9.57 10.41
C PHE A 178 -0.39 10.44 9.43
N VAL A 179 -1.71 10.20 9.38
CA VAL A 179 -2.65 10.80 8.42
C VAL A 179 -2.57 12.33 8.34
N GLU A 180 -2.61 13.04 9.48
CA GLU A 180 -2.61 14.51 9.51
C GLU A 180 -1.30 15.09 8.94
N GLN A 181 -0.16 14.54 9.36
CA GLN A 181 1.17 14.95 8.95
C GLN A 181 1.39 14.76 7.45
N ILE A 182 1.06 13.57 6.92
CA ILE A 182 1.23 13.27 5.49
C ILE A 182 0.22 14.04 4.64
N THR A 183 -1.04 14.18 5.07
CA THR A 183 -2.03 15.00 4.34
C THR A 183 -1.55 16.46 4.22
N SER A 184 -0.98 17.01 5.29
CA SER A 184 -0.43 18.37 5.32
C SER A 184 0.79 18.53 4.40
N ALA A 185 1.62 17.49 4.25
CA ALA A 185 2.73 17.48 3.30
C ALA A 185 2.25 17.38 1.85
N VAL A 186 1.35 16.44 1.54
CA VAL A 186 0.79 16.23 0.19
C VAL A 186 0.08 17.48 -0.32
N ALA A 187 -0.60 18.23 0.54
CA ALA A 187 -1.23 19.52 0.21
C ALA A 187 -0.24 20.64 -0.21
N GLN A 188 1.07 20.45 0.01
CA GLN A 188 2.12 21.39 -0.40
C GLN A 188 2.78 20.99 -1.72
N PHE A 189 2.79 19.71 -2.07
CA PHE A 189 3.46 19.20 -3.29
C PHE A 189 2.94 19.87 -4.56
N SER A 190 1.62 20.00 -4.69
CA SER A 190 0.96 20.65 -5.84
C SER A 190 1.34 22.13 -6.03
N LYS A 191 1.80 22.81 -4.97
CA LYS A 191 2.29 24.20 -5.04
C LYS A 191 3.76 24.26 -5.48
N GLN A 192 4.55 23.22 -5.22
CA GLN A 192 5.99 23.19 -5.50
C GLN A 192 6.32 22.74 -6.93
N VAL A 193 5.50 21.84 -7.51
CA VAL A 193 5.65 21.36 -8.91
C VAL A 193 5.60 22.51 -9.94
N HIS A 194 4.96 23.64 -9.61
CA HIS A 194 4.87 24.83 -10.47
C HIS A 194 6.03 25.84 -10.34
N HIS A 195 7.04 25.58 -9.50
CA HIS A 195 8.20 26.46 -9.40
C HIS A 195 9.53 25.74 -9.49
N ASP A 196 9.71 24.55 -8.88
CA ASP A 196 11.06 24.02 -8.80
C ASP A 196 11.23 22.49 -8.70
N GLY A 197 10.92 21.81 -9.81
CA GLY A 197 11.26 20.39 -9.97
C GLY A 197 12.76 20.07 -9.96
N LYS A 198 13.65 21.09 -10.01
CA LYS A 198 15.11 20.90 -9.94
C LYS A 198 15.73 21.42 -8.64
N GLU A 199 15.46 22.64 -8.18
CA GLU A 199 15.99 23.09 -6.89
C GLU A 199 15.38 22.34 -5.72
N HIS A 200 14.12 21.90 -5.75
CA HIS A 200 13.61 21.13 -4.62
C HIS A 200 14.27 19.74 -4.54
N LEU A 201 14.58 19.15 -5.69
CA LEU A 201 15.43 17.97 -5.79
C LEU A 201 16.83 18.29 -5.23
N LEU A 202 17.46 19.40 -5.66
CA LEU A 202 18.78 19.87 -5.19
C LEU A 202 18.82 20.28 -3.70
N LEU A 203 17.68 20.61 -3.09
CA LEU A 203 17.56 20.98 -1.66
C LEU A 203 17.33 19.74 -0.79
N LEU A 204 16.61 18.74 -1.30
CA LEU A 204 16.64 17.39 -0.75
C LEU A 204 18.07 16.84 -0.87
N GLU A 205 18.66 16.93 -2.06
CA GLU A 205 20.04 16.54 -2.36
C GLU A 205 21.00 17.25 -1.40
N LYS A 206 20.92 18.56 -1.18
CA LYS A 206 21.76 19.28 -0.21
C LYS A 206 21.57 18.81 1.24
N ARG A 207 20.35 18.47 1.68
CA ARG A 207 20.11 17.87 3.01
C ARG A 207 20.63 16.44 3.13
N LEU A 208 20.52 15.65 2.06
CA LEU A 208 21.03 14.28 1.98
C LEU A 208 22.57 14.24 1.76
N LEU A 209 23.14 15.28 1.15
CA LEU A 209 24.58 15.48 0.93
C LEU A 209 25.30 15.96 2.19
N SER A 210 24.63 16.70 3.09
CA SER A 210 25.18 16.99 4.43
C SER A 210 25.39 15.74 5.28
N GLU A 211 24.73 14.62 4.94
CA GLU A 211 24.88 13.33 5.63
C GLU A 211 25.62 12.26 4.79
N GLN A 212 25.88 12.53 3.50
CA GLN A 212 26.61 11.70 2.51
C GLN A 212 25.93 10.34 2.17
N ARG A 213 25.71 9.95 0.90
CA ARG A 213 26.10 10.53 -0.41
C ARG A 213 25.44 9.75 -1.59
N ILE A 214 25.73 10.20 -2.83
CA ILE A 214 25.66 9.55 -4.18
C ILE A 214 24.41 9.89 -5.06
N THR A 215 24.57 9.74 -6.39
CA THR A 215 23.68 9.71 -7.60
C THR A 215 24.60 9.53 -8.85
N PRO A 216 24.19 9.42 -10.15
CA PRO A 216 22.88 9.20 -10.82
C PRO A 216 22.85 7.94 -11.74
N CYS A 217 21.80 7.72 -12.56
CA CYS A 217 21.62 6.54 -13.48
C CYS A 217 22.54 6.50 -14.71
N SER A 218 23.83 6.37 -14.43
CA SER A 218 24.71 5.32 -14.95
C SER A 218 24.70 4.11 -13.99
N GLU A 219 25.71 3.23 -14.00
CA GLU A 219 25.87 2.20 -12.95
C GLU A 219 25.98 2.81 -11.53
N ASP A 220 26.24 4.11 -11.45
CA ASP A 220 26.38 4.90 -10.23
C ASP A 220 25.08 5.06 -9.41
N GLU A 221 23.87 4.99 -9.99
CA GLU A 221 22.61 4.99 -9.20
C GLU A 221 22.35 3.63 -8.56
N ILE A 222 22.71 2.54 -9.24
CA ILE A 222 22.58 1.20 -8.63
C ILE A 222 23.63 1.06 -7.51
N SER A 223 24.78 1.73 -7.64
CA SER A 223 25.75 1.90 -6.56
C SER A 223 25.25 2.88 -5.46
N TYR A 224 24.50 3.93 -5.81
CA TYR A 224 23.83 4.82 -4.84
C TYR A 224 22.88 4.05 -3.93
N PHE A 225 21.89 3.40 -4.53
CA PHE A 225 20.83 2.70 -3.79
C PHE A 225 21.36 1.55 -2.92
N ARG A 226 22.48 0.91 -3.30
CA ARG A 226 23.14 -0.13 -2.48
C ARG A 226 23.81 0.41 -1.22
N ASN A 227 24.36 1.62 -1.27
CA ASN A 227 25.14 2.20 -0.16
C ASN A 227 24.29 3.05 0.79
N LEU A 228 23.08 3.47 0.38
CA LEU A 228 22.21 4.35 1.16
C LEU A 228 21.46 3.63 2.31
N VAL A 229 21.39 2.30 2.32
CA VAL A 229 20.55 1.55 3.28
C VAL A 229 21.16 0.25 3.85
N PRO A 230 22.34 0.28 4.52
CA PRO A 230 22.76 -0.86 5.33
C PRO A 230 21.82 -1.15 6.53
N GLU A 231 21.22 -0.12 7.15
CA GLU A 231 20.54 -0.28 8.45
C GLU A 231 19.02 -0.54 8.37
N LEU A 232 18.30 -0.08 7.33
CA LEU A 232 16.84 -0.34 7.16
C LEU A 232 16.49 -1.57 6.28
N ILE A 233 17.52 -2.25 5.77
CA ILE A 233 17.41 -3.54 5.05
C ILE A 233 17.83 -4.74 5.93
N HIS A 234 18.58 -4.50 7.02
CA HIS A 234 18.99 -5.52 8.00
C HIS A 234 18.29 -5.38 9.37
N SER A 235 17.08 -4.80 9.39
CA SER A 235 16.17 -4.76 10.55
C SER A 235 14.77 -5.26 10.19
#